data_AF-A0A3A5Q4J3-F1
#
_entry.id   AF-A0A3A5Q4J3-F1
#
_cell.length_a   1.000
_cell.length_b   1.000
_cell.length_c   1.000
_cell.angle_alpha   90.00
_cell.angle_beta   90.00
_cell.angle_gamma   90.00
#
_symmetry.space_group_name_H-M   'P 1'
#
loop_
_entity.id
_entity.type
_entity.pdbx_description
1 polymer ?
#
loop_
_entity_poly.entity_id
_entity_poly.type
_entity_poly.pdbx_seq_one_letter_code
_entity_poly.pdbx_strand_id
1 'polypeptide(L)'
;MNTSGETRSDNLKSTRITMRKLRRLISHNFNGTKNELWITLTYAKYTNELEVVYRDFKLFIRDLRKQYSDLEYINVIEPQASGSWHCHLLIKAPKRSSLYIPNKIIEQCWKKGFTKTKRLKNSDKVGNYVIAYLTNLEIDDNQNIKKYVKGARLYLYPKGVRIYRCSRGIKKPIEITATKGEVMTINGLDIDLDANYSKKTNHIIRTGDEISYITEFYNIGDKNEDS
;
A
#
# COMPACT_ATOMS: atom_id res chain seq x y z
N MET A 1 -7.08 -19.29 -21.16
CA MET A 1 -6.66 -19.31 -19.75
C MET A 1 -7.82 -19.86 -18.94
N ASN A 2 -7.61 -21.00 -18.27
CA ASN A 2 -8.65 -21.72 -17.55
C ASN A 2 -9.00 -20.97 -16.25
N THR A 3 -10.23 -20.45 -16.11
CA THR A 3 -10.66 -19.61 -14.97
C THR A 3 -11.39 -20.38 -13.87
N SER A 4 -11.59 -21.69 -14.06
CA SER A 4 -12.23 -22.62 -13.12
C SER A 4 -11.24 -23.10 -12.05
N GLY A 5 -10.99 -22.25 -11.06
CA GLY A 5 -10.32 -22.64 -9.82
C GLY A 5 -11.22 -22.26 -8.65
N GLU A 6 -11.83 -23.26 -8.01
CA GLU A 6 -12.72 -23.17 -6.84
C GLU A 6 -11.95 -23.07 -5.51
N THR A 7 -10.63 -23.24 -5.50
CA THR A 7 -9.84 -23.35 -4.25
C THR A 7 -9.31 -22.01 -3.74
N ARG A 8 -9.39 -21.85 -2.40
CA ARG A 8 -9.04 -20.64 -1.63
C ARG A 8 -7.54 -20.26 -1.69
N SER A 9 -6.68 -21.16 -2.15
CA SER A 9 -5.22 -21.06 -2.15
C SER A 9 -4.64 -20.19 -3.29
N ASP A 10 -5.26 -20.16 -4.46
CA ASP A 10 -4.75 -19.38 -5.62
C ASP A 10 -4.95 -17.87 -5.45
N ASN A 11 -5.98 -17.47 -4.70
CA ASN A 11 -6.25 -16.06 -4.39
C ASN A 11 -5.21 -15.48 -3.42
N LEU A 12 -4.66 -16.30 -2.52
CA LEU A 12 -3.75 -15.79 -1.48
C LEU A 12 -2.40 -15.39 -2.07
N LYS A 13 -1.85 -16.18 -3.01
CA LYS A 13 -0.58 -15.86 -3.69
C LYS A 13 -0.70 -14.58 -4.54
N SER A 14 -1.76 -14.43 -5.32
CA SER A 14 -1.98 -13.23 -6.14
C SER A 14 -2.24 -11.99 -5.29
N THR A 15 -2.99 -12.14 -4.20
CA THR A 15 -3.23 -11.07 -3.22
C THR A 15 -1.94 -10.67 -2.52
N ARG A 16 -1.08 -11.62 -2.13
CA ARG A 16 0.27 -11.36 -1.59
C ARG A 16 1.11 -10.50 -2.53
N ILE A 17 1.15 -10.87 -3.81
CA ILE A 17 1.89 -10.11 -4.83
C ILE A 17 1.31 -8.70 -4.94
N THR A 18 -0.01 -8.57 -4.95
CA THR A 18 -0.71 -7.27 -5.03
C THR A 18 -0.36 -6.37 -3.84
N MET A 19 -0.40 -6.90 -2.62
CA MET A 19 -0.05 -6.17 -1.41
C MET A 19 1.45 -5.81 -1.38
N ARG A 20 2.35 -6.70 -1.84
CA ARG A 20 3.78 -6.39 -1.97
C ARG A 20 4.02 -5.24 -2.96
N LYS A 21 3.35 -5.26 -4.11
CA LYS A 21 3.41 -4.17 -5.09
C LYS A 21 2.87 -2.86 -4.52
N LEU A 22 1.73 -2.91 -3.82
CA LEU A 22 1.16 -1.76 -3.15
C LEU A 22 2.10 -1.18 -2.10
N ARG A 23 2.76 -2.02 -1.30
CA ARG A 23 3.77 -1.59 -0.31
C ARG A 23 4.88 -0.80 -0.99
N ARG A 24 5.49 -1.34 -2.06
CA ARG A 24 6.54 -0.65 -2.81
C ARG A 24 6.04 0.66 -3.41
N LEU A 25 4.81 0.68 -3.94
CA LEU A 25 4.18 1.87 -4.51
C LEU A 25 4.01 2.98 -3.46
N ILE A 26 3.51 2.64 -2.27
CA ILE A 26 3.35 3.58 -1.17
C ILE A 26 4.72 4.10 -0.71
N SER A 27 5.66 3.20 -0.43
CA SER A 27 7.01 3.57 0.02
C SER A 27 7.77 4.46 -0.97
N HIS A 28 7.48 4.36 -2.27
CA HIS A 28 8.09 5.23 -3.27
C HIS A 28 7.41 6.62 -3.38
N ASN A 29 6.20 6.78 -2.87
CA ASN A 29 5.41 8.00 -3.09
C ASN A 29 5.07 8.77 -1.82
N PHE A 30 5.21 8.17 -0.65
CA PHE A 30 4.78 8.75 0.63
C PHE A 30 5.87 8.58 1.68
N ASN A 31 6.41 9.71 2.14
CA ASN A 31 7.55 9.78 3.06
C ASN A 31 7.17 10.41 4.42
N GLY A 32 5.89 10.75 4.63
CA GLY A 32 5.40 11.40 5.84
C GLY A 32 5.74 12.89 5.90
N THR A 33 5.84 13.55 4.76
CA THR A 33 6.10 15.00 4.64
C THR A 33 4.85 15.83 5.00
N LYS A 34 5.03 17.13 5.24
CA LYS A 34 3.96 18.06 5.68
C LYS A 34 2.82 18.22 4.66
N ASN A 35 3.02 17.80 3.41
CA ASN A 35 2.02 17.84 2.35
C ASN A 35 1.26 16.52 2.16
N GLU A 36 1.41 15.56 3.08
CA GLU A 36 0.78 14.24 3.00
C GLU A 36 -0.24 14.04 4.12
N LEU A 37 -1.37 13.40 3.79
CA LEU A 37 -2.44 13.07 4.71
C LEU A 37 -2.86 11.60 4.54
N TRP A 38 -3.30 11.01 5.65
CA TRP A 38 -4.06 9.76 5.68
C TRP A 38 -5.51 10.08 6.01
N ILE A 39 -6.41 9.68 5.12
CA ILE A 39 -7.85 9.82 5.31
C ILE A 39 -8.48 8.42 5.34
N THR A 40 -9.30 8.14 6.35
CA THR A 40 -10.18 6.97 6.36
C THR A 40 -11.59 7.41 6.06
N LEU A 41 -12.23 6.79 5.05
CA LEU A 41 -13.63 7.00 4.68
C LEU A 41 -14.42 5.76 5.05
N THR A 42 -15.43 5.92 5.88
CA THR A 42 -16.27 4.83 6.38
C THR A 42 -17.71 5.07 5.98
N TYR A 43 -18.37 4.02 5.49
CA TYR A 43 -19.80 4.06 5.22
C TYR A 43 -20.60 4.04 6.52
N ALA A 44 -21.66 4.86 6.61
CA ALA A 44 -22.61 4.78 7.72
C ALA A 44 -23.57 3.59 7.56
N LYS A 45 -23.87 3.19 6.32
CA LYS A 45 -24.69 2.02 6.01
C LYS A 45 -23.80 0.87 5.55
N TYR A 46 -24.16 -0.36 5.92
CA TYR A 46 -23.46 -1.55 5.44
C TYR A 46 -23.37 -1.55 3.92
N THR A 47 -22.16 -1.69 3.38
CA THR A 47 -21.88 -1.60 1.93
C THR A 47 -20.86 -2.66 1.54
N ASN A 48 -21.28 -3.71 0.86
CA ASN A 48 -20.40 -4.81 0.39
C ASN A 48 -20.25 -4.87 -1.14
N GLU A 49 -21.03 -4.09 -1.89
CA GLU A 49 -20.98 -4.02 -3.35
C GLU A 49 -19.82 -3.14 -3.83
N LEU A 50 -18.84 -3.75 -4.51
CA LEU A 50 -17.62 -3.06 -4.95
C LEU A 50 -17.87 -1.95 -5.98
N GLU A 51 -18.85 -2.11 -6.86
CA GLU A 51 -19.18 -1.09 -7.86
C GLU A 51 -19.66 0.20 -7.19
N VAL A 52 -20.46 0.08 -6.12
CA VAL A 52 -20.90 1.20 -5.29
C VAL A 52 -19.69 1.88 -4.67
N VAL A 53 -18.76 1.11 -4.08
CA VAL A 53 -17.53 1.64 -3.48
C VAL A 53 -16.68 2.41 -4.48
N TYR A 54 -16.50 1.87 -5.69
CA TYR A 54 -15.72 2.53 -6.74
C TYR A 54 -16.39 3.81 -7.24
N ARG A 55 -17.71 3.78 -7.45
CA ARG A 55 -18.49 4.94 -7.90
C ARG A 55 -18.44 6.05 -6.86
N ASP A 56 -18.71 5.73 -5.60
CA ASP A 56 -18.75 6.71 -4.52
C ASP A 56 -17.37 7.33 -4.27
N PHE A 57 -16.30 6.52 -4.26
CA PHE A 57 -14.94 7.04 -4.16
C PHE A 57 -14.59 7.98 -5.34
N LYS A 58 -15.01 7.64 -6.57
CA LYS A 58 -14.82 8.49 -7.75
C LYS A 58 -15.51 9.85 -7.59
N LEU A 59 -16.74 9.86 -7.07
CA LEU A 59 -17.49 11.10 -6.82
C LEU A 59 -16.81 11.94 -5.73
N PHE A 60 -16.41 11.29 -4.64
CA PHE A 60 -15.67 11.93 -3.54
C PHE A 60 -14.39 12.63 -4.03
N ILE A 61 -13.52 11.90 -4.73
CA ILE A 61 -12.22 12.46 -5.14
C ILE A 61 -12.38 13.56 -6.20
N ARG A 62 -13.41 13.45 -7.05
CA ARG A 62 -13.78 14.51 -8.00
C ARG A 62 -14.17 15.77 -7.25
N ASP A 63 -15.05 15.67 -6.25
CA ASP A 63 -15.55 16.83 -5.53
C ASP A 63 -14.46 17.45 -4.63
N LEU A 64 -13.59 16.64 -4.01
CA LEU A 64 -12.43 17.12 -3.27
C LEU A 64 -11.45 17.88 -4.19
N ARG A 65 -11.19 17.37 -5.40
CA ARG A 65 -10.29 18.01 -6.36
C ARG A 65 -10.83 19.30 -6.98
N LYS A 66 -12.13 19.58 -6.89
CA LYS A 66 -12.65 20.92 -7.26
C LYS A 66 -12.10 22.01 -6.34
N GLN A 67 -11.84 21.68 -5.08
CA GLN A 67 -11.27 22.60 -4.08
C GLN A 67 -9.75 22.50 -3.99
N TYR A 68 -9.19 21.33 -4.28
CA TYR A 68 -7.75 21.03 -4.18
C TYR A 68 -7.28 20.29 -5.44
N SER A 69 -6.99 21.04 -6.51
CA SER A 69 -6.81 20.51 -7.87
C SER A 69 -5.53 19.68 -8.07
N ASP A 70 -4.52 19.89 -7.25
CA ASP A 70 -3.19 19.30 -7.34
C ASP A 70 -3.01 18.03 -6.48
N LEU A 71 -4.09 17.43 -5.99
CA LEU A 71 -4.00 16.24 -5.14
C LEU A 71 -3.68 14.97 -5.93
N GLU A 72 -2.66 14.25 -5.50
CA GLU A 72 -2.34 12.88 -5.94
C GLU A 72 -2.62 11.89 -4.80
N TYR A 73 -3.05 10.67 -5.13
CA TYR A 73 -3.54 9.74 -4.12
C TYR A 73 -3.30 8.27 -4.45
N ILE A 74 -3.24 7.46 -3.39
CA ILE A 74 -3.45 6.01 -3.41
C ILE A 74 -4.64 5.71 -2.50
N ASN A 75 -5.68 5.11 -3.06
CA ASN A 75 -6.84 4.60 -2.34
C ASN A 75 -6.77 3.08 -2.25
N VAL A 76 -6.94 2.55 -1.05
CA VAL A 76 -7.00 1.12 -0.75
C VAL A 76 -8.38 0.82 -0.16
N ILE A 77 -9.12 -0.08 -0.78
CA ILE A 77 -10.37 -0.59 -0.19
C ILE A 77 -10.01 -1.73 0.77
N GLU A 78 -10.62 -1.74 1.95
CA GLU A 78 -10.48 -2.84 2.92
C GLU A 78 -11.86 -3.23 3.45
N PRO A 79 -12.13 -4.53 3.66
CA PRO A 79 -13.33 -4.96 4.35
C PRO A 79 -13.16 -4.76 5.86
N GLN A 80 -14.16 -4.18 6.50
CA GLN A 80 -14.27 -4.11 7.95
C GLN A 80 -14.57 -5.49 8.55
N ALA A 81 -14.52 -5.61 9.88
CA ALA A 81 -14.90 -6.86 10.56
C ALA A 81 -16.35 -7.28 10.24
N SER A 82 -17.23 -6.31 10.00
CA SER A 82 -18.62 -6.54 9.55
C SER A 82 -18.71 -7.05 8.11
N GLY A 83 -17.64 -6.99 7.32
CA GLY A 83 -17.64 -7.25 5.88
C GLY A 83 -17.99 -6.02 5.03
N SER A 84 -18.42 -4.90 5.65
CA SER A 84 -18.62 -3.65 4.92
C SER A 84 -17.29 -3.10 4.42
N TRP A 85 -17.23 -2.61 3.19
CA TRP A 85 -16.05 -1.93 2.67
C TRP A 85 -15.83 -0.58 3.36
N HIS A 86 -14.57 -0.20 3.50
CA HIS A 86 -14.13 1.16 3.78
C HIS A 86 -12.96 1.54 2.89
N CYS A 87 -12.60 2.82 2.84
CA CYS A 87 -11.49 3.31 2.03
C CYS A 87 -10.39 3.91 2.92
N HIS A 88 -9.15 3.49 2.67
CA HIS A 88 -7.95 4.10 3.20
C HIS A 88 -7.25 4.89 2.11
N LEU A 89 -7.22 6.20 2.27
CA LEU A 89 -6.75 7.14 1.28
C LEU A 89 -5.47 7.80 1.78
N LEU A 90 -4.37 7.54 1.10
CA LEU A 90 -3.15 8.33 1.20
C LEU A 90 -3.22 9.41 0.13
N ILE A 91 -3.05 10.66 0.53
CA ILE A 91 -3.17 11.80 -0.37
C ILE A 91 -2.04 12.79 -0.14
N LYS A 92 -1.52 13.36 -1.22
CA LYS A 92 -0.45 14.36 -1.19
C LYS A 92 -0.76 15.50 -2.15
N ALA A 93 -0.20 16.67 -1.86
CA ALA A 93 -0.24 17.83 -2.75
C ALA A 93 1.19 18.15 -3.22
N PRO A 94 1.66 17.59 -4.36
CA PRO A 94 3.05 17.71 -4.79
C PRO A 94 3.49 19.15 -5.05
N LYS A 95 2.55 20.05 -5.36
CA LYS A 95 2.85 21.46 -5.65
C LYS A 95 2.87 22.34 -4.40
N ARG A 96 2.72 21.76 -3.21
CA ARG A 96 2.60 22.50 -1.94
C ARG A 96 3.62 21.98 -0.94
N SER A 97 4.22 22.89 -0.19
CA SER A 97 5.09 22.58 0.94
C SER A 97 4.33 21.97 2.13
N SER A 98 3.02 22.24 2.23
CA SER A 98 2.14 21.64 3.23
C SER A 98 0.71 21.46 2.71
N LEU A 99 -0.01 20.51 3.30
CA LEU A 99 -1.39 20.19 2.96
C LEU A 99 -2.21 20.09 4.23
N TYR A 100 -3.20 20.95 4.40
CA TYR A 100 -4.18 20.82 5.45
C TYR A 100 -5.58 20.87 4.83
N ILE A 101 -6.41 19.89 5.18
CA ILE A 101 -7.81 19.85 4.77
C ILE A 101 -8.63 19.61 6.03
N PRO A 102 -9.49 20.55 6.46
CA PRO A 102 -10.41 20.33 7.56
C PRO A 102 -11.26 19.09 7.34
N ASN A 103 -11.43 18.24 8.37
CA ASN A 103 -12.22 17.01 8.26
C ASN A 103 -13.65 17.30 7.79
N LYS A 104 -14.22 18.44 8.19
CA LYS A 104 -15.54 18.90 7.73
C LYS A 104 -15.64 19.01 6.20
N ILE A 105 -14.59 19.44 5.51
CA ILE A 105 -14.56 19.49 4.04
C ILE A 105 -14.54 18.07 3.46
N ILE A 106 -13.75 17.17 4.06
CA ILE A 106 -13.70 15.76 3.67
C ILE A 106 -15.07 15.09 3.84
N GLU A 107 -15.77 15.33 4.96
CA GLU A 107 -17.12 14.85 5.23
C GLU A 107 -18.13 15.38 4.21
N GLN A 108 -18.09 16.68 3.92
CA GLN A 108 -18.93 17.32 2.91
C GLN A 108 -18.71 16.76 1.51
N CYS A 109 -17.50 16.32 1.17
CA CYS A 109 -17.22 15.64 -0.09
C CYS A 109 -17.65 14.16 -0.04
N TRP A 110 -17.50 13.47 1.10
CA TRP A 110 -17.77 12.04 1.22
C TRP A 110 -19.26 11.71 1.21
N LYS A 111 -20.06 12.38 2.05
CA LYS A 111 -21.54 12.23 2.13
C LYS A 111 -22.08 10.81 2.35
N LYS A 112 -21.25 9.78 2.51
CA LYS A 112 -21.67 8.37 2.70
C LYS A 112 -21.49 7.86 4.13
N GLY A 113 -20.93 8.67 5.02
CA GLY A 113 -20.73 8.32 6.42
C GLY A 113 -19.62 9.15 7.06
N PHE A 114 -18.77 8.47 7.81
CA PHE A 114 -17.77 9.10 8.67
C PHE A 114 -16.43 9.24 7.97
N THR A 115 -15.67 10.27 8.36
CA THR A 115 -14.32 10.46 7.86
C THR A 115 -13.36 10.75 9.00
N LYS A 116 -12.11 10.30 8.87
CA LYS A 116 -11.05 10.61 9.81
C LYS A 116 -9.79 10.98 9.06
N THR A 117 -9.34 12.22 9.27
CA THR A 117 -8.11 12.75 8.67
C THR A 117 -6.98 12.76 9.69
N LYS A 118 -5.80 12.31 9.27
CA LYS A 118 -4.57 12.34 10.05
C LYS A 118 -3.42 12.84 9.18
N ARG A 119 -2.46 13.54 9.81
CA ARG A 119 -1.15 13.80 9.20
C ARG A 119 -0.40 12.47 9.07
N LEU A 120 0.22 12.25 7.92
CA LEU A 120 1.18 11.17 7.75
C LEU A 120 2.51 11.58 8.35
N LYS A 121 3.09 10.76 9.22
CA LYS A 121 4.41 11.00 9.81
C LYS A 121 5.43 10.04 9.23
N ASN A 122 6.70 10.42 9.18
CA ASN A 122 7.78 9.53 8.75
C ASN A 122 7.87 8.25 9.64
N SER A 123 7.55 8.38 10.94
CA SER A 123 7.42 7.25 11.86
C SER A 123 6.24 6.31 11.54
N ASP A 124 5.20 6.84 10.89
CA ASP A 124 4.17 6.01 10.32
C ASP A 124 4.83 5.33 9.14
N LYS A 125 5.43 4.17 9.37
CA LYS A 125 5.86 3.29 8.28
C LYS A 125 4.60 3.02 7.46
N VAL A 126 4.27 3.85 6.47
CA VAL A 126 2.96 3.86 5.81
C VAL A 126 2.78 2.55 5.05
N GLY A 127 3.90 2.04 4.53
CA GLY A 127 4.02 0.68 4.02
C GLY A 127 3.63 -0.37 5.06
N ASN A 128 3.85 -0.16 6.37
CA ASN A 128 3.45 -1.09 7.43
C ASN A 128 1.94 -1.26 7.59
N TYR A 129 1.12 -0.28 7.19
CA TYR A 129 -0.32 -0.48 7.08
C TYR A 129 -0.62 -1.64 6.13
N VAL A 130 0.09 -1.66 4.99
CA VAL A 130 0.02 -2.75 4.02
C VAL A 130 0.76 -4.00 4.52
N ILE A 131 1.85 -3.83 5.28
CA ILE A 131 2.55 -4.96 5.91
C ILE A 131 1.63 -5.67 6.90
N ALA A 132 0.77 -5.00 7.65
CA ALA A 132 -0.14 -5.69 8.58
C ALA A 132 -0.96 -6.79 7.89
N TYR A 133 -1.32 -6.60 6.61
CA TYR A 133 -1.93 -7.66 5.79
C TYR A 133 -0.95 -8.73 5.32
N LEU A 134 0.32 -8.39 5.09
CA LEU A 134 1.39 -9.28 4.63
C LEU A 134 2.06 -10.10 5.75
N THR A 135 2.32 -9.52 6.93
CA THR A 135 3.02 -10.19 8.05
C THR A 135 2.26 -11.40 8.58
N ASN A 136 0.93 -11.43 8.49
CA ASN A 136 0.13 -12.58 8.88
C ASN A 136 0.27 -13.80 7.94
N LEU A 137 1.14 -13.72 6.92
CA LEU A 137 1.35 -14.79 5.95
C LEU A 137 2.72 -15.45 6.08
N GLU A 138 3.62 -14.85 6.85
CA GLU A 138 5.01 -15.30 7.07
C GLU A 138 5.29 -15.66 8.54
N ILE A 139 4.33 -15.49 9.46
CA ILE A 139 4.56 -15.72 10.89
C ILE A 139 3.94 -17.04 11.33
N ASP A 140 4.82 -17.96 11.69
CA ASP A 140 4.57 -19.18 12.44
C ASP A 140 4.21 -18.82 13.90
N ASP A 141 3.03 -19.26 14.32
CA ASP A 141 2.44 -19.44 15.65
C ASP A 141 2.70 -18.53 16.88
N ASN A 142 3.45 -17.42 16.86
CA ASN A 142 3.67 -16.66 18.10
C ASN A 142 3.64 -15.10 18.03
N GLN A 143 2.70 -14.52 18.82
CA GLN A 143 2.62 -13.17 19.44
C GLN A 143 1.86 -11.97 18.77
N ASN A 144 0.69 -11.62 19.35
CA ASN A 144 -0.15 -10.37 19.27
C ASN A 144 -1.55 -10.40 18.59
N ILE A 145 -2.53 -10.95 19.31
CA ILE A 145 -3.97 -11.17 18.96
C ILE A 145 -4.68 -9.98 18.26
N LYS A 146 -4.53 -8.72 18.73
CA LYS A 146 -5.29 -7.59 18.16
C LYS A 146 -4.78 -7.08 16.80
N LYS A 147 -3.47 -7.21 16.51
CA LYS A 147 -2.92 -6.93 15.17
C LYS A 147 -3.31 -8.04 14.18
N TYR A 148 -3.39 -9.29 14.67
CA TYR A 148 -3.79 -10.44 13.87
C TYR A 148 -5.19 -10.32 13.27
N VAL A 149 -6.19 -9.85 14.03
CA VAL A 149 -7.59 -9.75 13.58
C VAL A 149 -7.82 -8.78 12.41
N LYS A 150 -6.98 -7.73 12.26
CA LYS A 150 -7.11 -6.75 11.16
C LYS A 150 -6.37 -7.20 9.89
N GLY A 151 -5.18 -7.78 10.02
CA GLY A 151 -4.38 -8.30 8.90
C GLY A 151 -4.90 -9.61 8.30
N ALA A 152 -5.67 -10.40 9.06
CA ALA A 152 -6.24 -11.67 8.63
C ALA A 152 -7.26 -11.52 7.49
N ARG A 153 -7.73 -10.31 7.17
CA ARG A 153 -8.84 -10.09 6.23
C ARG A 153 -8.51 -10.29 4.75
N LEU A 154 -7.32 -10.81 4.41
CA LEU A 154 -7.00 -11.14 3.02
C LEU A 154 -8.00 -12.14 2.42
N TYR A 155 -8.53 -13.07 3.22
CA TYR A 155 -9.56 -14.01 2.75
C TYR A 155 -10.91 -13.34 2.43
N LEU A 156 -11.16 -12.12 2.93
CA LEU A 156 -12.39 -11.38 2.68
C LEU A 156 -12.38 -10.65 1.33
N TYR A 157 -11.24 -10.61 0.62
CA TYR A 157 -11.19 -10.02 -0.71
C TYR A 157 -11.72 -11.02 -1.75
N PRO A 158 -12.81 -10.69 -2.48
CA PRO A 158 -13.26 -11.52 -3.58
C PRO A 158 -12.19 -11.68 -4.67
N LYS A 159 -12.27 -12.75 -5.45
CA LYS A 159 -11.36 -13.00 -6.57
C LYS A 159 -11.48 -11.88 -7.62
N GLY A 160 -10.34 -11.44 -8.16
CA GLY A 160 -10.30 -10.43 -9.22
C GLY A 160 -10.52 -8.98 -8.77
N VAL A 161 -10.61 -8.74 -7.46
CA VAL A 161 -10.89 -7.41 -6.92
C VAL A 161 -9.68 -6.49 -7.04
N ARG A 162 -9.93 -5.27 -7.52
CA ARG A 162 -8.92 -4.22 -7.55
C ARG A 162 -8.82 -3.53 -6.19
N ILE A 163 -7.97 -4.11 -5.33
CA ILE A 163 -7.74 -3.69 -3.93
C ILE A 163 -7.35 -2.21 -3.81
N TYR A 164 -6.60 -1.67 -4.78
CA TYR A 164 -6.19 -0.28 -4.75
C TYR A 164 -6.28 0.42 -6.11
N ARG A 165 -6.42 1.74 -6.03
CA ARG A 165 -6.44 2.66 -7.16
C ARG A 165 -5.52 3.84 -6.85
N CYS A 166 -4.85 4.35 -7.86
CA CYS A 166 -4.00 5.52 -7.72
C CYS A 166 -4.33 6.55 -8.79
N SER A 167 -4.01 7.81 -8.51
CA SER A 167 -4.02 8.87 -9.50
C SER A 167 -2.80 8.79 -10.42
N ARG A 168 -2.84 9.56 -11.51
CA ARG A 168 -1.81 9.54 -12.57
C ARG A 168 -0.42 9.96 -12.08
N GLY A 169 -0.32 10.86 -11.10
CA GLY A 169 0.96 11.35 -10.59
C GLY A 169 1.64 10.42 -9.58
N ILE A 170 1.03 9.28 -9.23
CA ILE A 170 1.70 8.25 -8.42
C ILE A 170 2.69 7.48 -9.29
N LYS A 171 3.98 7.57 -8.93
CA LYS A 171 5.09 6.95 -9.68
C LYS A 171 5.26 5.49 -9.29
N LYS A 172 5.51 4.60 -10.24
CA LYS A 172 5.85 3.21 -9.92
C LYS A 172 7.34 3.13 -9.56
N PRO A 173 7.74 2.25 -8.62
CA PRO A 173 9.16 1.98 -8.39
C PRO A 173 9.80 1.41 -9.65
N ILE A 174 11.06 1.72 -9.88
CA ILE A 174 11.86 1.17 -10.97
C ILE A 174 12.22 -0.28 -10.63
N GLU A 175 12.11 -1.17 -11.61
CA GLU A 175 12.48 -2.58 -11.50
C GLU A 175 13.49 -2.90 -12.60
N ILE A 176 14.68 -3.37 -12.21
CA ILE A 176 15.75 -3.78 -13.11
C ILE A 176 16.25 -5.17 -12.70
N THR A 177 16.72 -5.94 -13.68
CA THR A 177 17.37 -7.23 -13.48
C THR A 177 18.79 -7.11 -14.00
N ALA A 178 19.76 -7.19 -13.10
CA ALA A 178 21.18 -7.07 -13.38
C ALA A 178 21.96 -7.73 -12.23
N THR A 179 23.28 -7.81 -12.34
CA THR A 179 24.14 -8.26 -11.24
C THR A 179 24.11 -7.25 -10.08
N LYS A 180 24.47 -7.69 -8.86
CA LYS A 180 24.51 -6.79 -7.68
C LYS A 180 25.39 -5.56 -7.95
N GLY A 181 26.59 -5.74 -8.49
CA GLY A 181 27.52 -4.65 -8.80
C GLY A 181 26.95 -3.63 -9.78
N GLU A 182 26.27 -4.08 -10.84
CA GLU A 182 25.59 -3.19 -11.79
C GLU A 182 24.46 -2.40 -11.12
N VAL A 183 23.62 -3.05 -10.30
CA VAL A 183 22.54 -2.37 -9.56
C VAL A 183 23.11 -1.34 -8.58
N MET A 184 24.18 -1.66 -7.85
CA MET A 184 24.85 -0.72 -6.93
C MET A 184 25.39 0.49 -7.70
N THR A 185 26.10 0.25 -8.81
CA THR A 185 26.69 1.30 -9.66
C THR A 185 25.62 2.22 -10.24
N ILE A 186 24.53 1.67 -10.78
CA ILE A 186 23.39 2.44 -11.34
C ILE A 186 22.78 3.38 -10.29
N ASN A 187 22.78 2.98 -9.02
CA ASN A 187 22.26 3.79 -7.92
C ASN A 187 23.34 4.66 -7.24
N GLY A 188 24.55 4.71 -7.79
CA GLY A 188 25.67 5.48 -7.26
C GLY A 188 26.10 5.04 -5.86
N LEU A 189 26.04 3.73 -5.61
CA LEU A 189 26.52 3.07 -4.39
C LEU A 189 27.83 2.34 -4.67
N ASP A 190 28.65 2.19 -3.64
CA ASP A 190 29.81 1.32 -3.68
C ASP A 190 29.36 -0.15 -3.84
N ILE A 191 30.07 -0.92 -4.65
CA ILE A 191 29.78 -2.34 -4.91
C ILE A 191 29.94 -3.16 -3.63
N ASP A 192 30.87 -2.75 -2.77
CA ASP A 192 31.17 -3.41 -1.49
C ASP A 192 30.38 -2.83 -0.31
N LEU A 193 29.39 -1.96 -0.60
CA LEU A 193 28.54 -1.41 0.45
C LEU A 193 27.69 -2.51 1.11
N ASP A 194 27.76 -2.55 2.44
CA ASP A 194 26.90 -3.40 3.25
C ASP A 194 25.44 -2.93 3.24
N ALA A 195 24.52 -3.89 3.16
CA ALA A 195 23.11 -3.61 3.25
C ALA A 195 22.73 -3.13 4.66
N ASN A 196 21.84 -2.14 4.76
CA ASN A 196 21.31 -1.70 6.06
C ASN A 196 20.48 -2.80 6.74
N TYR A 197 19.86 -3.66 5.93
CA TYR A 197 19.14 -4.83 6.38
C TYR A 197 19.16 -5.87 5.28
N SER A 198 19.26 -7.15 5.65
CA SER A 198 19.16 -8.26 4.71
C SER A 198 18.23 -9.34 5.26
N LYS A 199 17.44 -9.95 4.39
CA LYS A 199 16.60 -11.11 4.71
C LYS A 199 16.99 -12.28 3.81
N LYS A 200 17.30 -13.43 4.43
CA LYS A 200 17.48 -14.70 3.72
C LYS A 200 16.15 -15.47 3.70
N THR A 201 15.84 -16.13 2.60
CA THR A 201 14.66 -17.00 2.49
C THR A 201 15.03 -18.23 1.69
N ASN A 202 14.74 -19.41 2.24
CA ASN A 202 15.10 -20.68 1.63
C ASN A 202 13.86 -21.36 1.02
N HIS A 203 14.04 -22.02 -0.11
CA HIS A 203 13.00 -22.74 -0.82
C HIS A 203 13.54 -24.08 -1.33
N ILE A 204 12.87 -25.17 -0.98
CA ILE A 204 13.14 -26.49 -1.56
C ILE A 204 12.40 -26.55 -2.90
N ILE A 205 13.14 -26.79 -3.98
CA ILE A 205 12.55 -27.00 -5.30
C ILE A 205 12.13 -28.45 -5.51
N ARG A 206 11.37 -28.72 -6.57
CA ARG A 206 10.79 -30.06 -6.83
C ARG A 206 11.82 -31.19 -6.92
N THR A 207 13.06 -30.86 -7.27
CA THR A 207 14.19 -31.80 -7.35
C THR A 207 14.74 -32.21 -5.99
N GLY A 208 14.32 -31.54 -4.91
CA GLY A 208 14.86 -31.73 -3.55
C GLY A 208 15.98 -30.75 -3.19
N ASP A 209 16.51 -30.01 -4.18
CA ASP A 209 17.56 -29.02 -3.93
C ASP A 209 17.03 -27.80 -3.16
N GLU A 210 17.86 -27.23 -2.30
CA GLU A 210 17.56 -26.00 -1.56
C GLU A 210 18.12 -24.78 -2.29
N ILE A 211 17.25 -23.81 -2.59
CA ILE A 211 17.62 -22.51 -3.13
C ILE A 211 17.46 -21.46 -2.04
N SER A 212 18.51 -20.67 -1.82
CA SER A 212 18.48 -19.50 -0.93
C SER A 212 18.37 -18.21 -1.73
N TYR A 213 17.44 -17.33 -1.34
CA TYR A 213 17.35 -15.95 -1.82
C TYR A 213 17.80 -15.00 -0.72
N ILE A 214 18.66 -14.05 -1.07
CA ILE A 214 19.06 -12.95 -0.19
C ILE A 214 18.42 -11.68 -0.73
N THR A 215 17.62 -11.01 0.11
CA THR A 215 17.04 -9.69 -0.19
C THR A 215 17.73 -8.65 0.66
N GLU A 216 18.43 -7.72 0.02
CA GLU A 216 19.15 -6.63 0.66
C GLU A 216 18.38 -5.31 0.55
N PHE A 217 18.47 -4.49 1.58
CA PHE A 217 17.81 -3.18 1.67
C PHE A 217 18.87 -2.12 1.92
N TYR A 218 18.90 -1.13 1.03
CA TYR A 218 19.83 -0.01 1.04
C TYR A 218 19.07 1.29 1.21
N ASN A 219 19.48 2.11 2.18
CA ASN A 219 19.00 3.47 2.36
C ASN A 219 19.79 4.37 1.44
N ILE A 220 19.29 4.53 0.23
CA ILE A 220 19.80 5.52 -0.72
C ILE A 220 19.15 6.83 -0.28
N GLY A 221 19.90 7.70 0.41
CA GLY A 221 19.43 9.04 0.72
C GLY A 221 19.00 9.73 -0.58
N ASP A 222 17.96 10.59 -0.53
CA ASP A 222 17.58 11.41 -1.66
C ASP A 222 18.80 12.28 -2.05
N LYS A 223 19.60 11.81 -3.01
CA LYS A 223 20.62 12.63 -3.66
C LYS A 223 19.84 13.64 -4.51
N ASN A 224 19.74 14.87 -3.99
CA ASN A 224 19.31 16.12 -4.63
C ASN A 224 17.89 16.61 -4.31
N GLU A 225 17.76 17.41 -3.25
CA GLU A 225 17.07 18.71 -3.25
C GLU A 225 17.81 19.62 -2.24
N ASP A 226 19.08 19.93 -2.50
CA ASP A 226 19.82 21.05 -1.88
C ASP A 226 21.10 21.26 -2.71
N SER A 227 20.93 21.88 -3.88
CA SER A 227 21.98 22.51 -4.68
C SER A 227 21.38 23.66 -5.47
#